data_AF-A0A925Y2R6-F1
#
_entry.id   AF-A0A925Y2R6-F1
#
_cell.length_a   1.000
_cell.length_b   1.000
_cell.length_c   1.000
_cell.angle_alpha   90.00
_cell.angle_beta   90.00
_cell.angle_gamma   90.00
#
_symmetry.space_group_name_H-M   'P 1'
#
loop_
_entity.id
_entity.type
_entity.pdbx_description
1 polymer ?
#
loop_
_entity_poly.entity_id
_entity_poly.type
_entity_poly.pdbx_seq_one_letter_code
_entity_poly.pdbx_strand_id
1 'polypeptide(L)'
;MTSSVEFTVANIISGPGRLIHAGLGTLSLIGNNTYSGDTVLPNGGKIKLGHSNAIGCGELILSESCQIDLTGGITVTNDVVLSPSAGLYSYGTTNFSNLSGSNIIHCNILAQISASILRFTNNAEPGTSLTIGGTITGPTTLIALRGSGGGSAPRYGFFNTPVNDSDAIFEIAGDTHWTISSAGNNWAYTSLRSGTGNMILGIENALDTAARVKWGENATNCLDLNGYHQTVAGLDYTGVSTSGGVTNESKSDSTLRLEGLTTDYNFAGTIRDGATNRVHLVMTSPSRTQTLSGSLAYTGDTTIEAGTLALSATTALGDASTVRINGGTSILSLSTGITDVVNALVIDGVMKAPGTWGTTASLATYKDDIHFSGTGVLQVVPYTTWANSFGLQEPWPGGDDSLNGNRAADPDHDGLTNFEEFAFGLFPITGTSPSPIVVPLDKTTGVFSYTRRKPSLTGLQYHYVYSTSLVGEWPSFTPDFENIDLGDPVETVSAVVPSSLLASPKLFIRVFAK
;
A
#
# COMPACT_ATOMS: atom_id res chain seq x y z
N MET A 1 -1.82 44.51 22.12
CA MET A 1 -3.29 44.31 22.15
C MET A 1 -3.60 43.12 21.26
N THR A 2 -4.12 42.04 21.83
CA THR A 2 -4.46 40.77 21.17
C THR A 2 -5.93 40.79 20.74
N SER A 3 -6.31 41.71 19.85
CA SER A 3 -7.63 41.65 19.21
C SER A 3 -7.50 41.17 17.78
N SER A 4 -8.29 40.14 17.48
CA SER A 4 -8.67 39.67 16.15
C SER A 4 -9.51 40.73 15.42
N VAL A 5 -8.97 41.93 15.21
CA VAL A 5 -9.63 42.94 14.38
C VAL A 5 -9.44 42.56 12.92
N GLU A 6 -10.55 42.28 12.23
CA GLU A 6 -10.61 42.27 10.78
C GLU A 6 -10.85 43.71 10.31
N PHE A 7 -9.92 44.23 9.51
CA PHE A 7 -10.10 45.50 8.80
C PHE A 7 -10.44 45.20 7.35
N THR A 8 -11.64 45.60 6.91
CA THR A 8 -12.13 45.32 5.56
C THR A 8 -11.98 46.53 4.66
N VAL A 9 -11.36 46.32 3.50
CA VAL A 9 -11.25 47.30 2.42
C VAL A 9 -12.07 46.79 1.23
N ALA A 10 -13.21 47.46 1.00
CA ALA A 10 -14.12 47.16 -0.11
C ALA A 10 -13.85 48.00 -1.37
N ASN A 11 -13.22 49.16 -1.21
CA ASN A 11 -12.93 50.06 -2.32
C ASN A 11 -11.79 49.52 -3.19
N ILE A 12 -11.79 49.91 -4.46
CA ILE A 12 -10.69 49.64 -5.39
C ILE A 12 -9.47 50.49 -4.98
N ILE A 13 -8.34 49.82 -4.75
CA ILE A 13 -7.01 50.40 -4.60
C ILE A 13 -6.33 50.38 -5.97
N SER A 14 -5.71 51.49 -6.39
CA SER A 14 -5.08 51.63 -7.70
C SER A 14 -3.81 52.48 -7.63
N GLY A 15 -3.00 52.46 -8.70
CA GLY A 15 -1.77 53.23 -8.84
C GLY A 15 -0.48 52.40 -8.66
N PRO A 16 0.70 53.01 -8.80
CA PRO A 16 1.97 52.27 -8.83
C PRO A 16 2.52 51.88 -7.45
N GLY A 17 1.83 52.26 -6.37
CA GLY A 17 2.30 52.04 -5.00
C GLY A 17 2.19 50.58 -4.56
N ARG A 18 2.94 50.25 -3.51
CA ARG A 18 2.86 48.97 -2.79
C ARG A 18 1.88 49.03 -1.63
N LEU A 19 1.29 47.89 -1.27
CA LEU A 19 0.49 47.73 -0.07
C LEU A 19 1.33 47.05 1.02
N ILE A 20 1.38 47.63 2.23
CA ILE A 20 2.09 47.05 3.38
C ILE A 20 1.10 46.79 4.50
N HIS A 21 0.96 45.52 4.90
CA HIS A 21 0.20 45.11 6.08
C HIS A 21 1.16 44.73 7.20
N ALA A 22 1.52 45.70 8.05
CA ALA A 22 2.51 45.51 9.12
C ALA A 22 1.92 44.98 10.45
N GLY A 23 0.62 44.68 10.50
CA GLY A 23 -0.09 44.26 11.70
C GLY A 23 -0.37 42.75 11.74
N LEU A 24 -0.42 42.18 12.94
CA LEU A 24 -0.74 40.75 13.15
C LEU A 24 -2.23 40.40 12.94
N GLY A 25 -3.11 41.41 12.83
CA GLY A 25 -4.54 41.23 12.60
C GLY A 25 -4.88 40.81 11.16
N THR A 26 -6.19 40.75 10.85
CA THR A 26 -6.67 40.37 9.52
C THR A 26 -6.93 41.61 8.67
N LEU A 27 -6.30 41.70 7.50
CA LEU A 27 -6.66 42.63 6.44
C LEU A 27 -7.54 41.90 5.41
N SER A 28 -8.79 42.33 5.25
CA SER A 28 -9.75 41.73 4.31
C SER A 28 -9.87 42.61 3.07
N LEU A 29 -9.33 42.15 1.94
CA LEU A 29 -9.35 42.85 0.67
C LEU A 29 -10.39 42.20 -0.24
N ILE A 30 -11.50 42.88 -0.46
CA ILE A 30 -12.63 42.34 -1.24
C ILE A 30 -12.88 43.09 -2.55
N GLY A 31 -12.14 44.19 -2.79
CA GLY A 31 -12.21 44.96 -4.03
C GLY A 31 -11.41 44.33 -5.19
N ASN A 32 -11.80 44.65 -6.42
CA ASN A 32 -11.03 44.36 -7.63
C ASN A 32 -9.88 45.39 -7.78
N ASN A 33 -8.78 45.16 -7.06
CA ASN A 33 -7.69 46.11 -6.97
C ASN A 33 -6.79 46.07 -8.22
N THR A 34 -6.23 47.23 -8.59
CA THR A 34 -5.43 47.43 -9.81
C THR A 34 -4.09 48.11 -9.55
N TYR A 35 -3.67 48.21 -8.29
CA TYR A 35 -2.34 48.72 -7.99
C TYR A 35 -1.26 47.75 -8.46
N SER A 36 -0.12 48.30 -8.89
CA SER A 36 0.93 47.53 -9.55
C SER A 36 2.17 47.28 -8.71
N GLY A 37 2.25 47.85 -7.50
CA GLY A 37 3.28 47.50 -6.55
C GLY A 37 2.95 46.22 -5.77
N ASP A 38 3.95 45.69 -5.08
CA ASP A 38 3.83 44.47 -4.30
C ASP A 38 2.87 44.61 -3.10
N THR A 39 2.37 43.48 -2.61
CA THR A 39 1.74 43.37 -1.30
C THR A 39 2.73 42.74 -0.33
N VAL A 40 2.98 43.37 0.82
CA VAL A 40 4.02 42.94 1.78
C VAL A 40 3.43 42.76 3.18
N LEU A 41 3.65 41.58 3.79
CA LEU A 41 3.36 41.27 5.20
C LEU A 41 4.69 41.08 5.96
N PRO A 42 5.36 42.16 6.39
CA PRO A 42 6.73 42.10 6.91
C PRO A 42 6.86 41.53 8.33
N ASN A 43 5.77 41.49 9.10
CA ASN A 43 5.75 41.08 10.50
C ASN A 43 4.79 39.90 10.74
N GLY A 44 4.51 39.08 9.71
CA GLY A 44 3.44 38.10 9.74
C GLY A 44 2.04 38.72 9.64
N GLY A 45 1.03 37.99 10.11
CA GLY A 45 -0.37 38.43 10.13
C GLY A 45 -1.24 37.71 9.10
N LYS A 46 -2.47 38.21 8.91
CA LYS A 46 -3.45 37.56 8.03
C LYS A 46 -3.95 38.49 6.94
N ILE A 47 -4.10 37.96 5.73
CA ILE A 47 -4.79 38.61 4.63
C ILE A 47 -5.90 37.70 4.12
N LYS A 48 -7.09 38.26 3.90
CA LYS A 48 -8.27 37.55 3.41
C LYS A 48 -8.67 38.12 2.06
N LEU A 49 -8.75 37.26 1.06
CA LEU A 49 -8.98 37.62 -0.33
C LEU A 49 -10.44 37.33 -0.71
N GLY A 50 -11.21 38.39 -0.95
CA GLY A 50 -12.57 38.32 -1.45
C GLY A 50 -12.71 38.50 -2.96
N HIS A 51 -11.59 38.68 -3.68
CA HIS A 51 -11.55 38.82 -5.12
C HIS A 51 -10.22 38.28 -5.69
N SER A 52 -10.20 37.73 -6.91
CA SER A 52 -8.96 37.21 -7.55
C SER A 52 -7.85 38.26 -7.67
N ASN A 53 -8.25 39.51 -7.94
CA ASN A 53 -7.33 40.67 -8.02
C ASN A 53 -7.20 41.43 -6.69
N ALA A 54 -7.54 40.84 -5.54
CA ALA A 54 -7.54 41.54 -4.26
C ALA A 54 -6.16 42.11 -3.87
N ILE A 55 -5.07 41.49 -4.32
CA ILE A 55 -3.69 41.91 -4.03
C ILE A 55 -2.99 42.62 -5.20
N GLY A 56 -3.74 43.16 -6.16
CA GLY A 56 -3.18 43.87 -7.31
C GLY A 56 -2.44 42.93 -8.26
N CYS A 57 -1.44 43.45 -9.00
CA CYS A 57 -0.65 42.65 -9.96
C CYS A 57 0.82 42.46 -9.59
N GLY A 58 1.30 43.03 -8.48
CA GLY A 58 2.67 42.82 -7.97
C GLY A 58 2.84 41.48 -7.24
N GLU A 59 4.03 41.24 -6.68
CA GLU A 59 4.29 40.02 -5.90
C GLU A 59 3.61 40.08 -4.52
N LEU A 60 3.35 38.92 -3.92
CA LEU A 60 3.01 38.79 -2.51
C LEU A 60 4.25 38.39 -1.71
N ILE A 61 4.79 39.33 -0.93
CA ILE A 61 5.99 39.12 -0.12
C ILE A 61 5.58 38.86 1.34
N LEU A 62 5.95 37.69 1.85
CA LEU A 62 5.54 37.19 3.16
C LEU A 62 6.77 36.98 4.05
N SER A 63 6.66 37.44 5.30
CA SER A 63 7.68 37.28 6.33
C SER A 63 7.07 36.69 7.60
N GLU A 64 7.89 35.98 8.40
CA GLU A 64 7.46 35.33 9.65
C GLU A 64 6.29 34.35 9.47
N SER A 65 5.24 34.41 10.32
CA SER A 65 4.04 33.56 10.20
C SER A 65 2.91 34.32 9.51
N CYS A 66 2.50 33.88 8.33
CA CYS A 66 1.44 34.48 7.53
C CYS A 66 0.26 33.53 7.31
N GLN A 67 -0.95 34.07 7.21
CA GLN A 67 -2.13 33.35 6.78
C GLN A 67 -2.81 34.08 5.61
N ILE A 68 -3.15 33.32 4.58
CA ILE A 68 -3.86 33.80 3.38
C ILE A 68 -5.18 33.05 3.33
N ASP A 69 -6.28 33.75 3.56
CA ASP A 69 -7.62 33.19 3.57
C ASP A 69 -8.31 33.42 2.21
N LEU A 70 -8.84 32.35 1.60
CA LEU A 70 -9.56 32.39 0.33
C LEU A 70 -11.06 32.13 0.55
N THR A 71 -11.93 32.96 -0.05
CA THR A 71 -13.39 32.92 0.19
C THR A 71 -14.22 32.64 -1.07
N GLY A 72 -13.90 31.54 -1.76
CA GLY A 72 -14.70 30.95 -2.85
C GLY A 72 -14.61 31.68 -4.19
N GLY A 73 -14.25 30.96 -5.25
CA GLY A 73 -14.14 31.52 -6.60
C GLY A 73 -12.90 32.40 -6.82
N ILE A 74 -11.93 32.34 -5.92
CA ILE A 74 -10.69 33.11 -5.98
C ILE A 74 -9.64 32.34 -6.78
N THR A 75 -9.00 33.02 -7.73
CA THR A 75 -7.78 32.58 -8.39
C THR A 75 -6.66 33.54 -8.03
N VAL A 76 -5.67 33.07 -7.26
CA VAL A 76 -4.47 33.84 -6.93
C VAL A 76 -3.45 33.62 -8.05
N THR A 77 -3.00 34.69 -8.70
CA THR A 77 -2.02 34.62 -9.80
C THR A 77 -0.71 35.34 -9.48
N ASN A 78 -0.67 36.09 -8.39
CA ASN A 78 0.51 36.81 -7.93
C ASN A 78 1.56 35.82 -7.42
N ASP A 79 2.78 35.92 -7.95
CA ASP A 79 3.92 35.18 -7.43
C ASP A 79 4.16 35.50 -5.96
N VAL A 80 4.55 34.48 -5.20
CA VAL A 80 4.68 34.56 -3.74
C VAL A 80 6.14 34.37 -3.39
N VAL A 81 6.69 35.33 -2.66
CA VAL A 81 8.04 35.25 -2.12
C VAL A 81 7.96 35.14 -0.62
N LEU A 82 8.48 34.04 -0.07
CA LEU A 82 8.74 33.95 1.36
C LEU A 82 10.12 34.58 1.54
N SER A 83 10.17 35.77 2.17
CA SER A 83 11.40 36.57 2.44
C SER A 83 11.58 36.87 3.93
N PRO A 84 12.78 36.65 4.53
CA PRO A 84 12.94 36.82 5.95
C PRO A 84 12.82 38.31 6.28
N SER A 85 12.30 38.63 7.48
CA SER A 85 12.38 40.00 7.95
C SER A 85 13.84 40.37 8.20
N ALA A 86 14.21 41.63 7.95
CA ALA A 86 15.59 42.08 8.03
C ALA A 86 16.20 41.77 9.42
N GLY A 87 17.24 40.93 9.46
CA GLY A 87 17.93 40.53 10.70
C GLY A 87 17.41 39.26 11.37
N LEU A 88 16.40 38.59 10.80
CA LEU A 88 15.91 37.29 11.25
C LEU A 88 16.30 36.18 10.27
N TYR A 89 16.70 35.01 10.79
CA TYR A 89 17.10 33.83 9.99
C TYR A 89 16.10 32.67 10.11
N SER A 90 14.85 32.94 10.52
CA SER A 90 13.81 31.91 10.68
C SER A 90 12.43 32.41 10.25
N TYR A 91 11.63 31.57 9.62
CA TYR A 91 10.19 31.80 9.44
C TYR A 91 9.36 31.02 10.43
N GLY A 92 8.10 31.42 10.52
CA GLY A 92 7.07 30.53 11.00
C GLY A 92 6.35 29.84 9.84
N THR A 93 5.05 29.61 10.02
CA THR A 93 4.22 28.95 9.01
C THR A 93 3.58 29.98 8.10
N THR A 94 3.73 29.81 6.78
CA THR A 94 2.84 30.42 5.79
C THR A 94 1.73 29.44 5.45
N ASN A 95 0.48 29.84 5.68
CA ASN A 95 -0.68 28.97 5.44
C ASN A 95 -1.65 29.61 4.44
N PHE A 96 -1.82 28.97 3.28
CA PHE A 96 -2.93 29.21 2.38
C PHE A 96 -4.14 28.39 2.84
N SER A 97 -5.18 29.07 3.30
CA SER A 97 -6.37 28.46 3.90
C SER A 97 -7.57 28.69 2.98
N ASN A 98 -8.06 27.62 2.38
CA ASN A 98 -9.31 27.64 1.65
C ASN A 98 -10.48 27.59 2.64
N LEU A 99 -11.17 28.71 2.89
CA LEU A 99 -12.24 28.77 3.89
C LEU A 99 -13.60 28.37 3.33
N SER A 100 -13.87 28.67 2.06
CA SER A 100 -15.16 28.37 1.44
C SER A 100 -15.03 28.29 -0.08
N GLY A 101 -15.91 27.52 -0.71
CA GLY A 101 -15.94 27.37 -2.16
C GLY A 101 -14.67 26.74 -2.75
N SER A 102 -14.67 26.60 -4.08
CA SER A 102 -13.47 26.16 -4.80
C SER A 102 -12.55 27.34 -5.11
N ASN A 103 -11.26 27.17 -4.92
CA ASN A 103 -10.25 28.21 -5.15
C ASN A 103 -9.00 27.64 -5.82
N ILE A 104 -8.26 28.51 -6.51
CA ILE A 104 -7.06 28.17 -7.26
C ILE A 104 -5.91 29.07 -6.81
N ILE A 105 -4.78 28.48 -6.47
CA ILE A 105 -3.50 29.17 -6.25
C ILE A 105 -2.64 28.84 -7.47
N HIS A 106 -2.54 29.77 -8.42
CA HIS A 106 -1.83 29.60 -9.68
C HIS A 106 -0.65 30.56 -9.75
N CYS A 107 0.32 30.37 -8.86
CA CYS A 107 1.49 31.24 -8.73
C CYS A 107 2.77 30.44 -8.52
N ASN A 108 3.91 31.05 -8.83
CA ASN A 108 5.19 30.54 -8.38
C ASN A 108 5.40 30.92 -6.92
N ILE A 109 5.93 30.00 -6.13
CA ILE A 109 6.28 30.22 -4.73
C ILE A 109 7.78 30.01 -4.57
N LEU A 110 8.48 31.08 -4.17
CA LEU A 110 9.91 31.06 -3.90
C LEU A 110 10.15 31.22 -2.40
N ALA A 111 10.77 30.22 -1.77
CA ALA A 111 11.27 30.32 -0.40
C ALA A 111 12.75 30.69 -0.41
N GLN A 112 13.15 31.74 0.31
CA GLN A 112 14.52 32.24 0.25
C GLN A 112 15.48 31.60 1.29
N ILE A 113 14.97 30.94 2.33
CA ILE A 113 15.78 30.23 3.35
C ILE A 113 15.06 28.99 3.91
N SER A 114 15.84 28.00 4.34
CA SER A 114 15.37 26.63 4.65
C SER A 114 14.44 26.50 5.85
N ALA A 115 14.28 27.53 6.68
CA ALA A 115 13.41 27.50 7.87
C ALA A 115 11.91 27.67 7.56
N SER A 116 11.54 27.81 6.29
CA SER A 116 10.16 28.06 5.86
C SER A 116 9.27 26.82 6.02
N ILE A 117 8.07 27.00 6.56
CA ILE A 117 7.00 26.00 6.49
C ILE A 117 5.89 26.55 5.59
N LEU A 118 5.61 25.85 4.49
CA LEU A 118 4.52 26.15 3.57
C LEU A 118 3.37 25.17 3.81
N ARG A 119 2.16 25.68 4.05
CA ARG A 119 0.96 24.87 4.24
C ARG A 119 -0.15 25.29 3.30
N PHE A 120 -0.83 24.30 2.74
CA PHE A 120 -2.08 24.45 2.03
C PHE A 120 -3.15 23.68 2.78
N THR A 121 -4.17 24.37 3.26
CA THR A 121 -5.22 23.78 4.09
C THR A 121 -6.57 23.95 3.40
N ASN A 122 -7.25 22.83 3.11
CA ASN A 122 -8.60 22.86 2.57
C ASN A 122 -9.65 22.76 3.69
N ASN A 123 -10.19 23.91 4.09
CA ASN A 123 -11.23 24.02 5.12
C ASN A 123 -12.62 24.30 4.53
N ALA A 124 -12.76 24.36 3.21
CA ALA A 124 -14.03 24.58 2.54
C ALA A 124 -14.95 23.35 2.58
N GLU A 125 -16.24 23.59 2.37
CA GLU A 125 -17.29 22.59 2.46
C GLU A 125 -17.07 21.39 1.50
N PRO A 126 -17.56 20.19 1.84
CA PRO A 126 -17.50 19.02 0.96
C PRO A 126 -18.05 19.31 -0.45
N GLY A 127 -17.43 18.71 -1.46
CA GLY A 127 -17.75 18.97 -2.88
C GLY A 127 -17.05 20.19 -3.49
N THR A 128 -16.27 20.93 -2.71
CA THR A 128 -15.39 22.01 -3.19
C THR A 128 -13.92 21.57 -3.22
N SER A 129 -13.06 22.36 -3.86
CA SER A 129 -11.64 22.03 -4.01
C SER A 129 -10.68 23.20 -3.79
N LEU A 130 -9.48 22.88 -3.33
CA LEU A 130 -8.32 23.76 -3.41
C LEU A 130 -7.37 23.21 -4.48
N THR A 131 -7.12 23.99 -5.53
CA THR A 131 -6.15 23.63 -6.58
C THR A 131 -4.89 24.48 -6.42
N ILE A 132 -3.73 23.84 -6.39
CA ILE A 132 -2.41 24.48 -6.37
C ILE A 132 -1.74 24.21 -7.73
N GLY A 133 -1.29 25.26 -8.40
CA GLY A 133 -0.51 25.22 -9.64
C GLY A 133 0.75 26.08 -9.53
N GLY A 134 1.37 26.37 -10.67
CA GLY A 134 2.66 27.09 -10.74
C GLY A 134 3.84 26.17 -10.42
N THR A 135 4.86 26.72 -9.75
CA THR A 135 6.03 25.97 -9.26
C THR A 135 6.34 26.34 -7.80
N ILE A 136 6.87 25.39 -7.02
CA ILE A 136 7.40 25.67 -5.68
C ILE A 136 8.92 25.47 -5.72
N THR A 137 9.68 26.50 -5.38
CA THR A 137 11.14 26.44 -5.30
C THR A 137 11.58 26.77 -3.88
N GLY A 138 12.34 25.85 -3.32
CA GLY A 138 12.89 25.93 -1.98
C GLY A 138 14.10 26.87 -1.84
N PRO A 139 14.71 26.88 -0.65
CA PRO A 139 14.57 25.82 0.36
C PRO A 139 13.42 26.04 1.37
N THR A 140 12.70 24.97 1.71
CA THR A 140 11.72 24.89 2.81
C THR A 140 12.01 23.68 3.69
N THR A 141 11.55 23.69 4.94
CA THR A 141 11.62 22.49 5.81
C THR A 141 10.45 21.55 5.51
N LEU A 142 9.28 22.10 5.18
CA LEU A 142 8.03 21.37 5.08
C LEU A 142 7.09 22.06 4.11
N ILE A 143 6.58 21.27 3.17
CA ILE A 143 5.41 21.59 2.34
C ILE A 143 4.32 20.64 2.77
N ALA A 144 3.25 21.15 3.40
CA ALA A 144 2.17 20.32 3.92
C ALA A 144 0.83 20.61 3.24
N LEU A 145 0.15 19.55 2.84
CA LEU A 145 -1.23 19.57 2.37
C LEU A 145 -2.14 19.04 3.48
N ARG A 146 -3.19 19.80 3.81
CA ARG A 146 -4.02 19.54 4.99
C ARG A 146 -5.51 19.67 4.73
N GLY A 147 -6.30 19.01 5.58
CA GLY A 147 -7.72 19.28 5.81
C GLY A 147 -8.04 19.38 7.31
N SER A 148 -9.05 20.15 7.70
CA SER A 148 -9.44 20.30 9.10
C SER A 148 -10.96 20.19 9.34
N GLY A 149 -11.71 19.65 8.39
CA GLY A 149 -13.16 19.57 8.47
C GLY A 149 -13.61 18.20 8.94
N GLY A 150 -13.67 18.00 10.27
CA GLY A 150 -14.06 16.75 10.94
C GLY A 150 -15.49 16.25 10.69
N GLY A 151 -16.03 16.46 9.50
CA GLY A 151 -17.24 15.84 8.97
C GLY A 151 -16.92 14.57 8.16
N SER A 152 -17.96 13.78 7.88
CA SER A 152 -17.86 12.48 7.22
C SER A 152 -17.72 12.54 5.69
N ALA A 153 -18.00 13.69 5.08
CA ALA A 153 -17.97 13.82 3.62
C ALA A 153 -16.56 14.25 3.13
N PRO A 154 -16.03 13.59 2.09
CA PRO A 154 -14.66 13.82 1.65
C PRO A 154 -14.49 15.22 1.06
N ARG A 155 -13.33 15.82 1.35
CA ARG A 155 -12.84 17.06 0.76
C ARG A 155 -11.73 16.72 -0.21
N TYR A 156 -11.59 17.51 -1.27
CA TYR A 156 -10.61 17.24 -2.32
C TYR A 156 -9.67 18.43 -2.51
N GLY A 157 -8.42 18.13 -2.81
CA GLY A 157 -7.43 19.10 -3.23
C GLY A 157 -6.62 18.56 -4.39
N PHE A 158 -6.16 19.46 -5.25
CA PHE A 158 -5.38 19.12 -6.43
C PHE A 158 -4.05 19.84 -6.36
N PHE A 159 -2.96 19.08 -6.40
CA PHE A 159 -1.60 19.60 -6.35
C PHE A 159 -0.94 19.37 -7.70
N ASN A 160 -0.92 20.41 -8.52
CA ASN A 160 -0.47 20.38 -9.91
C ASN A 160 0.80 21.25 -10.09
N THR A 161 1.63 21.32 -9.04
CA THR A 161 2.82 22.17 -9.00
C THR A 161 4.07 21.30 -8.85
N PRO A 162 5.05 21.41 -9.76
CA PRO A 162 6.36 20.81 -9.55
C PRO A 162 7.06 21.44 -8.34
N VAL A 163 7.67 20.60 -7.51
CA VAL A 163 8.47 21.02 -6.35
C VAL A 163 9.95 20.84 -6.66
N ASN A 164 10.71 21.92 -6.53
CA ASN A 164 12.17 21.97 -6.65
C ASN A 164 12.76 22.33 -5.28
N ASP A 165 12.75 21.39 -4.34
CA ASP A 165 13.13 21.64 -2.95
C ASP A 165 13.59 20.35 -2.26
N SER A 166 14.83 19.93 -2.53
CA SER A 166 15.40 18.66 -2.05
C SER A 166 15.48 18.54 -0.53
N ASP A 167 15.34 19.64 0.22
CA ASP A 167 15.35 19.65 1.68
C ASP A 167 13.94 19.48 2.28
N ALA A 168 12.89 19.71 1.48
CA ALA A 168 11.52 19.73 1.98
C ALA A 168 11.02 18.33 2.32
N ILE A 169 10.31 18.24 3.43
CA ILE A 169 9.37 17.14 3.66
C ILE A 169 8.08 17.48 2.91
N PHE A 170 7.61 16.58 2.04
CA PHE A 170 6.30 16.72 1.41
C PHE A 170 5.26 15.92 2.19
N GLU A 171 4.40 16.59 2.94
CA GLU A 171 3.51 15.96 3.92
C GLU A 171 2.03 16.07 3.55
N ILE A 172 1.27 15.00 3.78
CA ILE A 172 -0.18 15.06 3.92
C ILE A 172 -0.62 14.77 5.35
N ALA A 173 -1.67 15.47 5.79
CA ALA A 173 -2.33 15.22 7.06
C ALA A 173 -3.80 15.68 7.04
N GLY A 174 -4.60 15.22 7.99
CA GLY A 174 -6.01 15.59 8.09
C GLY A 174 -6.92 14.75 7.19
N ASP A 175 -8.05 15.30 6.80
CA ASP A 175 -9.18 14.58 6.18
C ASP A 175 -9.36 14.83 4.68
N THR A 176 -8.57 15.73 4.08
CA THR A 176 -8.68 16.07 2.67
C THR A 176 -7.89 15.08 1.82
N HIS A 177 -8.52 14.54 0.79
CA HIS A 177 -7.87 13.74 -0.24
C HIS A 177 -7.13 14.66 -1.22
N TRP A 178 -5.85 14.41 -1.45
CA TRP A 178 -4.99 15.24 -2.29
C TRP A 178 -4.53 14.46 -3.52
N THR A 179 -4.97 14.88 -4.70
CA THR A 179 -4.49 14.34 -5.97
C THR A 179 -3.23 15.08 -6.40
N ILE A 180 -2.11 14.36 -6.52
CA ILE A 180 -0.82 14.89 -6.97
C ILE A 180 -0.69 14.66 -8.48
N SER A 181 -0.66 15.74 -9.26
CA SER A 181 -0.63 15.69 -10.72
C SER A 181 0.56 16.46 -11.31
N SER A 182 1.68 16.49 -10.58
CA SER A 182 2.96 17.06 -11.04
C SER A 182 4.02 15.97 -11.15
N ALA A 183 4.91 16.10 -12.14
CA ALA A 183 6.01 15.16 -12.39
C ALA A 183 7.35 15.85 -12.18
N GLY A 184 8.42 15.06 -12.01
CA GLY A 184 9.77 15.59 -11.84
C GLY A 184 9.97 16.33 -10.51
N ASN A 185 9.17 15.99 -9.51
CA ASN A 185 9.29 16.54 -8.17
C ASN A 185 10.64 16.13 -7.53
N ASN A 186 11.19 17.05 -6.73
CA ASN A 186 12.43 16.87 -5.98
C ASN A 186 12.20 17.35 -4.54
N TRP A 187 12.11 16.40 -3.60
CA TRP A 187 11.96 16.65 -2.16
C TRP A 187 12.65 15.56 -1.32
N ALA A 188 12.91 15.82 -0.04
CA ALA A 188 13.66 14.90 0.81
C ALA A 188 12.94 13.55 1.02
N TYR A 189 11.66 13.61 1.38
CA TYR A 189 10.80 12.43 1.46
C TYR A 189 9.31 12.81 1.51
N THR A 190 8.46 11.87 1.10
CA THR A 190 7.01 11.99 1.25
C THR A 190 6.57 11.48 2.62
N SER A 191 5.68 12.19 3.30
CA SER A 191 5.24 11.91 4.67
C SER A 191 3.71 11.84 4.76
N LEU A 192 3.22 10.72 5.26
CA LEU A 192 1.81 10.39 5.48
C LEU A 192 1.57 10.30 6.99
N ARG A 193 1.12 11.39 7.64
CA ARG A 193 1.00 11.42 9.12
C ARG A 193 -0.38 10.99 9.59
N SER A 194 -1.13 11.83 10.30
CA SER A 194 -2.42 11.47 10.88
C SER A 194 -3.59 11.93 10.02
N GLY A 195 -4.66 11.16 9.97
CA GLY A 195 -5.93 11.53 9.32
C GLY A 195 -6.37 10.54 8.25
N THR A 196 -7.54 10.80 7.68
CA THR A 196 -8.25 9.95 6.71
C THR A 196 -8.07 10.42 5.26
N GLY A 197 -7.49 11.60 5.05
CA GLY A 197 -7.21 12.12 3.72
C GLY A 197 -6.09 11.34 3.06
N ASN A 198 -6.36 10.76 1.88
CA ASN A 198 -5.38 9.98 1.12
C ASN A 198 -4.57 10.87 0.18
N MET A 199 -3.35 10.43 -0.11
CA MET A 199 -2.57 10.93 -1.24
C MET A 199 -2.91 10.09 -2.46
N ILE A 200 -3.35 10.71 -3.54
CA ILE A 200 -3.84 10.02 -4.75
C ILE A 200 -2.94 10.43 -5.92
N LEU A 201 -2.44 9.47 -6.68
CA LEU A 201 -1.69 9.80 -7.90
C LEU A 201 -2.64 10.29 -9.00
N GLY A 202 -2.31 11.43 -9.59
CA GLY A 202 -3.01 11.99 -10.74
C GLY A 202 -2.33 11.69 -12.07
N ILE A 203 -1.05 11.27 -12.03
CA ILE A 203 -0.21 10.92 -13.19
C ILE A 203 0.86 9.88 -12.80
N GLU A 204 1.54 9.33 -13.80
CA GLU A 204 2.73 8.48 -13.62
C GLU A 204 3.84 9.18 -12.84
N ASN A 205 4.44 8.48 -11.88
CA ASN A 205 5.53 8.99 -11.05
C ASN A 205 5.26 10.40 -10.50
N ALA A 206 4.06 10.63 -9.97
CA ALA A 206 3.71 11.93 -9.41
C ALA A 206 4.49 12.27 -8.14
N LEU A 207 4.99 11.27 -7.40
CA LEU A 207 5.92 11.50 -6.30
C LEU A 207 7.37 11.53 -6.81
N ASP A 208 8.26 12.20 -6.06
CA ASP A 208 9.70 12.11 -6.29
C ASP A 208 10.16 10.64 -6.22
N THR A 209 10.75 10.17 -7.32
CA THR A 209 11.17 8.77 -7.46
C THR A 209 12.39 8.41 -6.62
N ALA A 210 13.20 9.39 -6.23
CA ALA A 210 14.34 9.22 -5.34
C ALA A 210 13.98 9.36 -3.85
N ALA A 211 12.74 9.77 -3.55
CA ALA A 211 12.23 9.92 -2.21
C ALA A 211 11.62 8.62 -1.69
N ARG A 212 11.83 8.32 -0.41
CA ARG A 212 11.02 7.31 0.30
C ARG A 212 9.63 7.84 0.60
N VAL A 213 8.68 6.94 0.83
CA VAL A 213 7.38 7.27 1.41
C VAL A 213 7.36 6.80 2.86
N LYS A 214 7.07 7.72 3.78
CA LYS A 214 7.07 7.47 5.21
C LYS A 214 5.70 7.67 5.82
N TRP A 215 5.25 6.71 6.63
CA TRP A 215 4.05 6.86 7.45
C TRP A 215 4.41 7.25 8.89
N GLY A 216 3.65 8.18 9.44
CA GLY A 216 3.70 8.58 10.83
C GLY A 216 3.09 7.52 11.76
N GLU A 217 3.42 7.60 13.04
CA GLU A 217 2.82 6.74 14.06
C GLU A 217 1.28 6.85 14.03
N ASN A 218 0.60 5.70 13.91
CA ASN A 218 -0.86 5.59 13.77
C ASN A 218 -1.49 6.23 12.52
N ALA A 219 -0.71 6.47 11.46
CA ALA A 219 -1.24 6.86 10.17
C ALA A 219 -2.27 5.85 9.63
N THR A 220 -3.44 6.35 9.22
CA THR A 220 -4.50 5.56 8.59
C THR A 220 -4.73 5.92 7.12
N ASN A 221 -4.11 7.01 6.66
CA ASN A 221 -4.17 7.47 5.29
C ASN A 221 -3.35 6.55 4.37
N CYS A 222 -3.80 6.47 3.13
CA CYS A 222 -3.19 5.67 2.09
C CYS A 222 -2.51 6.54 1.03
N LEU A 223 -1.46 5.99 0.44
CA LEU A 223 -1.02 6.33 -0.90
C LEU A 223 -1.85 5.48 -1.87
N ASP A 224 -2.75 6.11 -2.60
CA ASP A 224 -3.54 5.47 -3.65
C ASP A 224 -2.86 5.66 -5.01
N LEU A 225 -2.41 4.56 -5.59
CA LEU A 225 -1.74 4.54 -6.90
C LEU A 225 -2.67 4.93 -8.04
N ASN A 226 -3.99 4.79 -7.83
CA ASN A 226 -5.01 5.28 -8.74
C ASN A 226 -4.79 4.92 -10.23
N GLY A 227 -4.28 3.71 -10.50
CA GLY A 227 -4.09 3.17 -11.85
C GLY A 227 -2.80 3.61 -12.52
N TYR A 228 -1.96 4.39 -11.83
CA TYR A 228 -0.65 4.82 -12.30
C TYR A 228 0.46 3.97 -11.69
N HIS A 229 1.61 3.91 -12.36
CA HIS A 229 2.82 3.35 -11.80
C HIS A 229 3.60 4.41 -11.01
N GLN A 230 4.25 3.98 -9.93
CA GLN A 230 5.04 4.86 -9.09
C GLN A 230 6.32 4.15 -8.66
N THR A 231 7.44 4.83 -8.87
CA THR A 231 8.75 4.46 -8.32
C THR A 231 9.04 5.30 -7.08
N VAL A 232 9.54 4.70 -6.01
CA VAL A 232 9.97 5.40 -4.78
C VAL A 232 11.22 4.72 -4.22
N ALA A 233 12.00 5.45 -3.42
CA ALA A 233 13.20 4.91 -2.78
C ALA A 233 12.93 3.97 -1.60
N GLY A 234 11.68 3.62 -1.33
CA GLY A 234 11.30 2.67 -0.28
C GLY A 234 10.09 3.09 0.53
N LEU A 235 9.59 2.17 1.33
CA LEU A 235 8.46 2.37 2.24
C LEU A 235 8.96 2.30 3.69
N ASP A 236 8.75 3.38 4.44
CA ASP A 236 9.14 3.49 5.85
C ASP A 236 7.89 3.61 6.72
N TYR A 237 7.55 2.55 7.43
CA TYR A 237 6.52 2.57 8.46
C TYR A 237 6.89 1.66 9.62
N THR A 238 7.22 2.28 10.76
CA THR A 238 7.58 1.59 12.00
C THR A 238 6.43 1.51 13.02
N GLY A 239 5.28 2.12 12.75
CA GLY A 239 4.08 2.00 13.57
C GLY A 239 3.23 0.81 13.14
N VAL A 240 2.30 0.36 13.98
CA VAL A 240 1.37 -0.72 13.63
C VAL A 240 0.03 -0.11 13.23
N SER A 241 -0.39 -0.28 11.98
CA SER A 241 -1.70 0.16 11.49
C SER A 241 -2.26 -0.89 10.54
N THR A 242 -3.52 -1.23 10.72
CA THR A 242 -4.26 -2.17 9.85
C THR A 242 -4.90 -1.47 8.65
N SER A 243 -4.74 -0.14 8.54
CA SER A 243 -5.44 0.65 7.52
C SER A 243 -4.52 1.57 6.71
N GLY A 244 -3.45 2.10 7.30
CA GLY A 244 -2.51 2.96 6.57
C GLY A 244 -1.60 2.15 5.66
N GLY A 245 -1.38 2.63 4.43
CA GLY A 245 -0.50 1.95 3.50
C GLY A 245 -0.69 2.34 2.05
N VAL A 246 -0.56 1.38 1.14
CA VAL A 246 -0.69 1.58 -0.31
C VAL A 246 -1.94 0.87 -0.82
N THR A 247 -2.68 1.53 -1.71
CA THR A 247 -3.88 0.98 -2.36
C THR A 247 -3.85 1.27 -3.87
N ASN A 248 -4.71 0.61 -4.63
CA ASN A 248 -5.00 0.98 -6.02
C ASN A 248 -6.52 0.98 -6.27
N GLU A 249 -7.22 2.02 -5.86
CA GLU A 249 -8.69 2.12 -5.90
C GLU A 249 -9.23 2.49 -7.31
N SER A 250 -8.49 2.10 -8.36
CA SER A 250 -8.68 2.60 -9.73
C SER A 250 -9.37 1.60 -10.66
N LYS A 251 -9.26 1.85 -11.97
CA LYS A 251 -9.76 1.04 -13.08
C LYS A 251 -8.67 0.25 -13.84
N SER A 252 -7.40 0.34 -13.44
CA SER A 252 -6.29 -0.42 -14.06
C SER A 252 -5.28 -0.88 -13.02
N ASP A 253 -4.59 -2.00 -13.30
CA ASP A 253 -3.48 -2.48 -12.47
C ASP A 253 -2.36 -1.43 -12.38
N SER A 254 -1.75 -1.31 -11.19
CA SER A 254 -0.65 -0.38 -10.90
C SER A 254 0.61 -1.12 -10.51
N THR A 255 1.77 -0.50 -10.72
CA THR A 255 3.05 -1.03 -10.22
C THR A 255 3.67 -0.05 -9.23
N LEU A 256 3.92 -0.52 -8.01
CA LEU A 256 4.80 0.13 -7.05
C LEU A 256 6.21 -0.44 -7.20
N ARG A 257 7.16 0.40 -7.63
CA ARG A 257 8.57 0.04 -7.71
C ARG A 257 9.36 0.66 -6.56
N LEU A 258 10.16 -0.15 -5.89
CA LEU A 258 11.08 0.23 -4.83
C LEU A 258 12.51 0.24 -5.40
N GLU A 259 13.01 1.42 -5.73
CA GLU A 259 14.27 1.60 -6.44
C GLU A 259 15.07 2.73 -5.80
N GLY A 260 16.37 2.51 -5.59
CA GLY A 260 17.26 3.54 -5.03
C GLY A 260 17.19 3.68 -3.50
N LEU A 261 16.88 2.60 -2.77
CA LEU A 261 16.94 2.60 -1.30
C LEU A 261 18.26 3.18 -0.78
N THR A 262 18.18 4.18 0.10
CA THR A 262 19.37 4.81 0.70
C THR A 262 19.82 4.09 1.97
N THR A 263 18.90 3.41 2.64
CA THR A 263 19.10 2.56 3.81
C THR A 263 18.09 1.41 3.75
N ASP A 264 18.23 0.44 4.64
CA ASP A 264 17.18 -0.56 4.83
C ASP A 264 15.95 0.10 5.46
N TYR A 265 14.77 -0.26 4.96
CA TYR A 265 13.49 0.23 5.45
C TYR A 265 12.60 -0.91 5.93
N ASN A 266 11.72 -0.60 6.87
CA ASN A 266 10.67 -1.50 7.31
C ASN A 266 9.31 -0.87 7.02
N PHE A 267 8.37 -1.67 6.51
CA PHE A 267 7.01 -1.24 6.27
C PHE A 267 6.01 -2.17 6.96
N ALA A 268 5.43 -1.67 8.04
CA ALA A 268 4.41 -2.33 8.84
C ALA A 268 2.97 -1.98 8.44
N GLY A 269 2.78 -1.24 7.34
CA GLY A 269 1.47 -0.89 6.81
C GLY A 269 0.87 -1.96 5.90
N THR A 270 -0.22 -1.59 5.23
CA THR A 270 -0.90 -2.46 4.27
C THR A 270 -0.49 -2.19 2.82
N ILE A 271 -0.54 -3.19 1.95
CA ILE A 271 -0.58 -3.01 0.50
C ILE A 271 -1.79 -3.80 0.01
N ARG A 272 -2.72 -3.15 -0.69
CA ARG A 272 -4.00 -3.75 -1.06
C ARG A 272 -4.39 -3.39 -2.50
N ASP A 273 -5.09 -4.32 -3.13
CA ASP A 273 -5.79 -4.07 -4.38
C ASP A 273 -6.97 -3.12 -4.16
N GLY A 274 -7.45 -2.51 -5.24
CA GLY A 274 -8.81 -1.95 -5.26
C GLY A 274 -9.82 -3.02 -5.64
N ALA A 275 -11.09 -2.63 -5.72
CA ALA A 275 -12.19 -3.57 -5.98
C ALA A 275 -12.03 -4.42 -7.27
N THR A 276 -11.30 -3.93 -8.27
CA THR A 276 -11.15 -4.63 -9.56
C THR A 276 -9.71 -4.66 -10.09
N ASN A 277 -8.76 -4.00 -9.41
CA ASN A 277 -7.42 -3.77 -9.96
C ASN A 277 -6.34 -3.95 -8.92
N ARG A 278 -5.23 -4.50 -9.39
CA ARG A 278 -4.19 -5.05 -8.56
C ARG A 278 -3.07 -4.07 -8.33
N VAL A 279 -2.33 -4.30 -7.25
CA VAL A 279 -0.99 -3.72 -7.05
C VAL A 279 0.06 -4.77 -7.41
N HIS A 280 0.97 -4.42 -8.29
CA HIS A 280 2.22 -5.15 -8.52
C HIS A 280 3.34 -4.52 -7.71
N LEU A 281 4.21 -5.35 -7.13
CA LEU A 281 5.38 -4.88 -6.39
C LEU A 281 6.66 -5.24 -7.13
N VAL A 282 7.54 -4.27 -7.32
CA VAL A 282 8.88 -4.48 -7.91
C VAL A 282 9.94 -3.96 -6.95
N MET A 283 10.98 -4.76 -6.69
CA MET A 283 12.14 -4.36 -5.88
C MET A 283 13.40 -4.36 -6.75
N THR A 284 14.03 -3.19 -6.89
CA THR A 284 15.20 -2.96 -7.74
C THR A 284 16.22 -2.09 -7.00
N SER A 285 16.65 -2.52 -5.80
CA SER A 285 17.59 -1.77 -4.96
C SER A 285 18.76 -2.63 -4.49
N PRO A 286 19.87 -2.68 -5.26
CA PRO A 286 21.03 -3.52 -4.94
C PRO A 286 21.56 -3.31 -3.52
N SER A 287 21.89 -4.41 -2.83
CA SER A 287 22.51 -4.41 -1.49
C SER A 287 21.69 -3.75 -0.37
N ARG A 288 20.39 -3.52 -0.58
CA ARG A 288 19.47 -2.95 0.40
C ARG A 288 18.31 -3.88 0.66
N THR A 289 17.72 -3.73 1.84
CA THR A 289 16.57 -4.50 2.29
C THR A 289 15.34 -3.62 2.43
N GLN A 290 14.25 -3.98 1.75
CA GLN A 290 12.92 -3.57 2.15
C GLN A 290 12.29 -4.71 2.96
N THR A 291 12.04 -4.48 4.24
CA THR A 291 11.26 -5.39 5.08
C THR A 291 9.79 -5.02 5.00
N LEU A 292 8.94 -6.02 4.74
CA LEU A 292 7.49 -5.94 4.78
C LEU A 292 7.01 -6.73 6.00
N SER A 293 6.65 -5.97 7.04
CA SER A 293 6.24 -6.51 8.35
C SER A 293 4.74 -6.33 8.63
N GLY A 294 4.02 -5.67 7.73
CA GLY A 294 2.58 -5.50 7.79
C GLY A 294 1.82 -6.55 6.99
N SER A 295 0.49 -6.44 6.97
CA SER A 295 -0.39 -7.31 6.17
C SER A 295 -0.46 -6.82 4.73
N LEU A 296 -0.10 -7.65 3.76
CA LEU A 296 -0.21 -7.29 2.34
C LEU A 296 -1.23 -8.22 1.69
N ALA A 297 -2.29 -7.64 1.17
CA ALA A 297 -3.43 -8.34 0.58
C ALA A 297 -3.55 -8.04 -0.92
N TYR A 298 -2.47 -7.59 -1.57
CA TYR A 298 -2.46 -7.41 -3.01
C TYR A 298 -2.28 -8.75 -3.72
N THR A 299 -2.91 -8.90 -4.88
CA THR A 299 -2.89 -10.13 -5.66
C THR A 299 -2.03 -10.04 -6.92
N GLY A 300 -1.49 -8.85 -7.22
CA GLY A 300 -0.53 -8.67 -8.30
C GLY A 300 0.81 -9.34 -8.02
N ASP A 301 1.56 -9.57 -9.09
CA ASP A 301 2.88 -10.22 -9.02
C ASP A 301 3.90 -9.41 -8.20
N THR A 302 4.78 -10.15 -7.52
CA THR A 302 5.97 -9.61 -6.84
C THR A 302 7.22 -9.94 -7.63
N THR A 303 8.01 -8.93 -8.01
CA THR A 303 9.25 -9.13 -8.77
C THR A 303 10.44 -8.52 -8.01
N ILE A 304 11.50 -9.31 -7.82
CA ILE A 304 12.76 -8.87 -7.22
C ILE A 304 13.82 -8.92 -8.31
N GLU A 305 14.31 -7.75 -8.70
CA GLU A 305 15.31 -7.55 -9.74
C GLU A 305 16.69 -7.20 -9.16
N ALA A 306 16.72 -6.60 -7.96
CA ALA A 306 17.94 -6.43 -7.17
C ALA A 306 17.63 -6.14 -5.69
N GLY A 307 18.50 -6.61 -4.79
CA GLY A 307 18.37 -6.38 -3.35
C GLY A 307 17.57 -7.45 -2.63
N THR A 308 17.21 -7.17 -1.38
CA THR A 308 16.46 -8.09 -0.53
C THR A 308 15.05 -7.56 -0.27
N LEU A 309 14.04 -8.36 -0.62
CA LEU A 309 12.69 -8.19 -0.12
C LEU A 309 12.51 -9.13 1.08
N ALA A 310 12.34 -8.61 2.29
CA ALA A 310 12.20 -9.41 3.49
C ALA A 310 10.75 -9.47 3.96
N LEU A 311 10.24 -10.67 4.22
CA LEU A 311 8.90 -10.92 4.73
C LEU A 311 8.98 -11.30 6.21
N SER A 312 8.21 -10.61 7.04
CA SER A 312 8.08 -10.94 8.47
C SER A 312 6.62 -11.03 8.94
N ALA A 313 5.66 -11.07 8.01
CA ALA A 313 4.24 -11.33 8.27
C ALA A 313 3.84 -12.68 7.66
N THR A 314 2.87 -13.36 8.27
CA THR A 314 2.41 -14.72 7.88
C THR A 314 1.46 -14.74 6.68
N THR A 315 1.00 -13.57 6.24
CA THR A 315 0.16 -13.36 5.03
C THR A 315 0.76 -12.17 4.30
N ALA A 316 2.00 -12.35 3.84
CA ALA A 316 2.74 -11.25 3.27
C ALA A 316 2.41 -11.11 1.78
N LEU A 317 2.55 -12.15 0.96
CA LEU A 317 2.21 -12.04 -0.46
C LEU A 317 0.82 -12.64 -0.71
N GLY A 318 0.12 -12.14 -1.73
CA GLY A 318 -1.17 -12.71 -2.09
C GLY A 318 -1.04 -14.12 -2.67
N ASP A 319 -1.87 -15.05 -2.23
CA ASP A 319 -1.90 -16.44 -2.68
C ASP A 319 -2.08 -16.61 -4.20
N ALA A 320 -2.69 -15.63 -4.86
CA ALA A 320 -2.89 -15.61 -6.31
C ALA A 320 -1.67 -15.08 -7.09
N SER A 321 -0.71 -14.47 -6.40
CA SER A 321 0.43 -13.78 -7.03
C SER A 321 1.48 -14.76 -7.57
N THR A 322 2.22 -14.31 -8.58
CA THR A 322 3.50 -14.91 -8.96
C THR A 322 4.65 -14.17 -8.28
N VAL A 323 5.57 -14.90 -7.68
CA VAL A 323 6.87 -14.38 -7.25
C VAL A 323 7.90 -14.60 -8.35
N ARG A 324 8.61 -13.54 -8.74
CA ARG A 324 9.73 -13.60 -9.67
C ARG A 324 11.01 -13.10 -9.01
N ILE A 325 12.06 -13.89 -9.04
CA ILE A 325 13.39 -13.51 -8.51
C ILE A 325 14.38 -13.58 -9.66
N ASN A 326 14.99 -12.46 -10.01
CA ASN A 326 15.87 -12.34 -11.17
C ASN A 326 17.30 -11.98 -10.73
N GLY A 327 18.27 -12.82 -11.05
CA GLY A 327 19.68 -12.62 -10.76
C GLY A 327 20.09 -12.95 -9.33
N GLY A 328 21.34 -13.38 -9.14
CA GLY A 328 21.85 -13.84 -7.84
C GLY A 328 22.08 -12.76 -6.78
N THR A 329 21.73 -11.50 -7.05
CA THR A 329 21.72 -10.40 -6.07
C THR A 329 20.30 -10.06 -5.58
N SER A 330 19.30 -10.81 -6.06
CA SER A 330 17.89 -10.65 -5.73
C SER A 330 17.50 -11.74 -4.74
N ILE A 331 17.06 -11.32 -3.57
CA ILE A 331 16.83 -12.21 -2.44
C ILE A 331 15.41 -12.02 -1.91
N LEU A 332 14.65 -13.10 -1.82
CA LEU A 332 13.46 -13.17 -0.99
C LEU A 332 13.84 -13.73 0.39
N SER A 333 13.80 -12.88 1.42
CA SER A 333 14.10 -13.31 2.79
C SER A 333 12.81 -13.64 3.53
N LEU A 334 12.67 -14.84 4.08
CA LEU A 334 11.53 -15.20 4.93
C LEU A 334 11.99 -15.42 6.37
N SER A 335 11.40 -14.66 7.30
CA SER A 335 11.73 -14.73 8.72
C SER A 335 11.37 -16.10 9.34
N THR A 336 11.98 -16.44 10.48
CA THR A 336 11.68 -17.68 11.19
C THR A 336 10.19 -17.82 11.49
N GLY A 337 9.61 -18.98 11.18
CA GLY A 337 8.19 -19.26 11.42
C GLY A 337 7.23 -18.65 10.39
N ILE A 338 7.75 -17.95 9.38
CA ILE A 338 6.95 -17.49 8.25
C ILE A 338 6.88 -18.60 7.20
N THR A 339 5.64 -19.00 6.88
CA THR A 339 5.31 -19.71 5.64
C THR A 339 4.38 -18.79 4.85
N ASP A 340 4.78 -18.44 3.64
CA ASP A 340 3.99 -17.59 2.75
C ASP A 340 3.57 -18.42 1.52
N VAL A 341 2.36 -18.23 1.02
CA VAL A 341 1.77 -19.06 -0.05
C VAL A 341 1.63 -18.24 -1.31
N VAL A 342 2.03 -18.80 -2.45
CA VAL A 342 1.94 -18.12 -3.76
C VAL A 342 1.49 -19.10 -4.85
N ASN A 343 0.95 -18.56 -5.94
CA ASN A 343 0.46 -19.38 -7.05
C ASN A 343 1.62 -19.96 -7.88
N ALA A 344 2.66 -19.16 -8.08
CA ALA A 344 3.81 -19.54 -8.89
C ALA A 344 5.10 -18.88 -8.39
N LEU A 345 6.22 -19.56 -8.65
CA LEU A 345 7.56 -19.05 -8.47
C LEU A 345 8.32 -19.14 -9.78
N VAL A 346 8.97 -18.05 -10.16
CA VAL A 346 9.88 -17.96 -11.30
C VAL A 346 11.24 -17.50 -10.78
N ILE A 347 12.30 -18.20 -11.15
CA ILE A 347 13.67 -17.75 -10.87
C ILE A 347 14.43 -17.72 -12.19
N ASP A 348 15.02 -16.57 -12.51
CA ASP A 348 15.76 -16.32 -13.76
C ASP A 348 14.96 -16.69 -15.01
N GLY A 349 13.67 -16.32 -15.03
CA GLY A 349 12.74 -16.63 -16.13
C GLY A 349 12.28 -18.09 -16.19
N VAL A 350 12.76 -18.97 -15.29
CA VAL A 350 12.37 -20.38 -15.25
C VAL A 350 11.31 -20.62 -14.18
N MET A 351 10.13 -21.07 -14.61
CA MET A 351 9.05 -21.54 -13.74
C MET A 351 9.55 -22.68 -12.85
N LYS A 352 9.28 -22.60 -11.55
CA LYS A 352 9.68 -23.59 -10.56
C LYS A 352 8.55 -24.55 -10.22
N ALA A 353 8.94 -25.77 -9.85
CA ALA A 353 8.00 -26.81 -9.48
C ALA A 353 7.21 -26.41 -8.21
N PRO A 354 5.93 -26.82 -8.12
CA PRO A 354 5.17 -26.73 -6.89
C PRO A 354 5.90 -27.38 -5.70
N GLY A 355 5.78 -26.78 -4.51
CA GLY A 355 6.42 -27.24 -3.28
C GLY A 355 6.97 -26.13 -2.42
N THR A 356 7.72 -26.51 -1.39
CA THR A 356 8.33 -25.57 -0.45
C THR A 356 9.73 -25.18 -0.90
N TRP A 357 9.98 -23.88 -1.01
CA TRP A 357 11.24 -23.25 -1.42
C TRP A 357 11.82 -22.40 -0.29
N GLY A 358 13.14 -22.41 -0.14
CA GLY A 358 13.84 -21.62 0.87
C GLY A 358 15.31 -22.01 0.98
N THR A 359 15.95 -21.59 2.07
CA THR A 359 17.37 -21.87 2.30
C THR A 359 17.63 -23.30 2.77
N THR A 360 18.89 -23.73 2.72
CA THR A 360 19.39 -24.95 3.38
C THR A 360 19.10 -24.96 4.89
N ALA A 361 19.00 -23.78 5.52
CA ALA A 361 18.66 -23.62 6.94
C ALA A 361 17.15 -23.69 7.24
N SER A 362 16.28 -23.64 6.23
CA SER A 362 14.82 -23.74 6.40
C SER A 362 14.33 -25.20 6.38
N LEU A 363 13.02 -25.40 6.57
CA LEU A 363 12.36 -26.70 6.38
C LEU A 363 11.90 -26.95 4.93
N ALA A 364 12.27 -26.10 3.98
CA ALA A 364 11.85 -26.23 2.57
C ALA A 364 12.38 -27.51 1.91
N THR A 365 11.62 -28.07 0.97
CA THR A 365 12.03 -29.23 0.16
C THR A 365 13.08 -28.84 -0.86
N TYR A 366 12.84 -27.74 -1.59
CA TYR A 366 13.77 -27.18 -2.56
C TYR A 366 14.65 -26.12 -1.90
N LYS A 367 15.97 -26.32 -2.02
CA LYS A 367 16.98 -25.48 -1.38
C LYS A 367 17.63 -24.54 -2.41
N ASP A 368 17.60 -23.24 -2.15
CA ASP A 368 18.22 -22.23 -2.98
C ASP A 368 18.73 -21.05 -2.11
N ASP A 369 19.98 -21.14 -1.67
CA ASP A 369 20.63 -20.10 -0.84
C ASP A 369 21.07 -18.87 -1.65
N ILE A 370 20.91 -18.90 -2.98
CA ILE A 370 21.24 -17.76 -3.84
C ILE A 370 20.09 -16.77 -3.86
N HIS A 371 18.85 -17.28 -3.97
CA HIS A 371 17.66 -16.46 -4.13
C HIS A 371 16.82 -16.33 -2.85
N PHE A 372 17.11 -17.13 -1.83
CA PHE A 372 16.41 -17.08 -0.55
C PHE A 372 17.37 -16.81 0.61
N SER A 373 16.85 -16.15 1.64
CA SER A 373 17.51 -16.03 2.95
C SER A 373 16.53 -16.21 4.10
N GLY A 374 17.04 -16.34 5.33
CA GLY A 374 16.24 -16.64 6.51
C GLY A 374 15.89 -18.13 6.63
N THR A 375 14.98 -18.46 7.54
CA THR A 375 14.60 -19.84 7.88
C THR A 375 13.11 -20.13 7.63
N GLY A 376 12.35 -19.13 7.18
CA GLY A 376 10.99 -19.29 6.68
C GLY A 376 10.96 -20.02 5.33
N VAL A 377 9.74 -20.22 4.81
CA VAL A 377 9.48 -21.06 3.64
C VAL A 377 8.48 -20.38 2.71
N LEU A 378 8.78 -20.34 1.41
CA LEU A 378 7.81 -19.99 0.38
C LEU A 378 7.12 -21.27 -0.11
N GLN A 379 5.80 -21.34 -0.03
CA GLN A 379 5.01 -22.47 -0.50
C GLN A 379 4.36 -22.15 -1.85
N VAL A 380 4.80 -22.86 -2.89
CA VAL A 380 4.31 -22.67 -4.26
C VAL A 380 3.18 -23.67 -4.54
N VAL A 381 1.97 -23.16 -4.73
CA VAL A 381 0.76 -23.96 -4.94
C VAL A 381 -0.04 -23.39 -6.12
N PRO A 382 -0.14 -24.08 -7.27
CA PRO A 382 -0.82 -23.59 -8.48
C PRO A 382 -2.36 -23.68 -8.39
N TYR A 383 -2.90 -23.22 -7.27
CA TYR A 383 -4.29 -23.40 -6.86
C TYR A 383 -5.25 -22.60 -7.75
N THR A 384 -4.93 -21.36 -8.13
CA THR A 384 -5.86 -20.52 -8.91
C THR A 384 -6.12 -21.12 -10.29
N THR A 385 -5.10 -21.77 -10.87
CA THR A 385 -5.25 -22.50 -12.14
C THR A 385 -6.22 -23.66 -12.01
N TRP A 386 -6.15 -24.39 -10.88
CA TRP A 386 -7.12 -25.44 -10.59
C TRP A 386 -8.52 -24.88 -10.36
N ALA A 387 -8.68 -23.89 -9.50
CA ALA A 387 -9.99 -23.30 -9.17
C ALA A 387 -10.69 -22.79 -10.45
N ASN A 388 -9.96 -22.06 -11.30
CA ASN A 388 -10.48 -21.57 -12.59
C ASN A 388 -10.92 -22.70 -13.53
N SER A 389 -10.30 -23.88 -13.47
CA SER A 389 -10.72 -25.03 -14.29
C SER A 389 -12.10 -25.58 -13.91
N PHE A 390 -12.57 -25.29 -12.69
CA PHE A 390 -13.93 -25.55 -12.21
C PHE A 390 -14.85 -24.32 -12.33
N GLY A 391 -14.37 -23.27 -13.00
CA GLY A 391 -15.10 -22.03 -13.23
C GLY A 391 -15.08 -21.06 -12.05
N LEU A 392 -14.34 -21.33 -10.97
CA LEU A 392 -14.33 -20.58 -9.70
C LEU A 392 -13.62 -19.22 -9.81
N GLN A 393 -13.88 -18.49 -10.90
CA GLN A 393 -13.29 -17.19 -11.22
C GLN A 393 -14.18 -16.03 -10.72
N GLU A 394 -13.52 -14.97 -10.27
CA GLU A 394 -14.13 -13.67 -9.98
C GLU A 394 -14.63 -12.91 -11.23
N PRO A 395 -15.87 -12.38 -11.26
CA PRO A 395 -16.98 -12.63 -10.34
C PRO A 395 -17.71 -13.94 -10.68
N TRP A 396 -18.01 -14.76 -9.66
CA TRP A 396 -18.67 -16.05 -9.85
C TRP A 396 -20.13 -15.88 -10.31
N PRO A 397 -20.60 -16.62 -11.35
CA PRO A 397 -21.96 -16.50 -11.86
C PRO A 397 -23.07 -16.83 -10.84
N GLY A 398 -22.75 -17.51 -9.73
CA GLY A 398 -23.68 -17.95 -8.69
C GLY A 398 -24.04 -16.93 -7.62
N GLY A 399 -23.48 -15.71 -7.65
CA GLY A 399 -24.02 -14.55 -6.93
C GLY A 399 -23.61 -14.36 -5.45
N ASP A 400 -22.68 -15.15 -4.91
CA ASP A 400 -22.03 -14.90 -3.62
C ASP A 400 -20.51 -14.88 -3.77
N ASP A 401 -19.93 -13.68 -3.59
CA ASP A 401 -18.52 -13.35 -3.76
C ASP A 401 -17.63 -13.79 -2.59
N SER A 402 -18.20 -14.46 -1.59
CA SER A 402 -17.47 -15.03 -0.46
C SER A 402 -17.16 -16.52 -0.64
N LEU A 403 -17.70 -17.14 -1.70
CA LEU A 403 -17.69 -18.57 -1.96
C LEU A 403 -16.91 -18.97 -3.24
N ASN A 404 -16.23 -18.03 -3.89
CA ASN A 404 -15.65 -18.16 -5.21
C ASN A 404 -14.12 -18.17 -5.19
N GLY A 405 -13.52 -19.29 -5.62
CA GLY A 405 -12.06 -19.43 -5.71
C GLY A 405 -11.32 -19.32 -4.39
N ASN A 406 -11.96 -18.92 -3.29
CA ASN A 406 -11.35 -18.84 -1.96
C ASN A 406 -11.01 -20.25 -1.47
N ARG A 407 -9.77 -20.46 -1.03
CA ARG A 407 -9.29 -21.75 -0.52
C ARG A 407 -10.11 -22.31 0.65
N ALA A 408 -10.70 -21.43 1.45
CA ALA A 408 -11.51 -21.79 2.63
C ALA A 408 -13.01 -21.87 2.34
N ALA A 409 -13.46 -21.54 1.13
CA ALA A 409 -14.85 -21.70 0.75
C ALA A 409 -15.21 -23.17 0.53
N ASP A 410 -16.50 -23.46 0.65
CA ASP A 410 -17.13 -24.77 0.41
C ASP A 410 -18.36 -24.49 -0.47
N PRO A 411 -18.19 -24.34 -1.81
CA PRO A 411 -19.25 -23.84 -2.69
C PRO A 411 -20.41 -24.83 -2.87
N ASP A 412 -20.17 -26.13 -2.66
CA ASP A 412 -21.17 -27.17 -2.79
C ASP A 412 -21.71 -27.70 -1.45
N HIS A 413 -21.23 -27.13 -0.34
CA HIS A 413 -21.65 -27.38 1.04
C HIS A 413 -21.48 -28.85 1.47
N ASP A 414 -20.44 -29.52 0.99
CA ASP A 414 -20.16 -30.91 1.34
C ASP A 414 -19.33 -31.06 2.63
N GLY A 415 -18.88 -29.93 3.19
CA GLY A 415 -18.08 -29.85 4.42
C GLY A 415 -16.57 -29.91 4.19
N LEU A 416 -16.12 -29.96 2.93
CA LEU A 416 -14.73 -29.82 2.53
C LEU A 416 -14.48 -28.42 1.96
N THR A 417 -13.33 -27.87 2.30
CA THR A 417 -12.89 -26.61 1.70
C THR A 417 -12.31 -26.85 0.31
N ASN A 418 -12.39 -25.84 -0.58
CA ASN A 418 -11.76 -25.86 -1.89
C ASN A 418 -10.28 -26.30 -1.83
N PHE A 419 -9.54 -25.92 -0.77
CA PHE A 419 -8.16 -26.38 -0.60
C PHE A 419 -8.05 -27.87 -0.26
N GLU A 420 -8.92 -28.41 0.58
CA GLU A 420 -8.98 -29.85 0.85
C GLU A 420 -9.34 -30.62 -0.42
N GLU A 421 -10.25 -30.10 -1.23
CA GLU A 421 -10.62 -30.72 -2.50
C GLU A 421 -9.50 -30.63 -3.53
N PHE A 422 -8.82 -29.49 -3.63
CA PHE A 422 -7.60 -29.35 -4.42
C PHE A 422 -6.54 -30.36 -3.99
N ALA A 423 -6.33 -30.51 -2.68
CA ALA A 423 -5.34 -31.42 -2.12
C ALA A 423 -5.70 -32.88 -2.38
N PHE A 424 -6.96 -33.26 -2.21
CA PHE A 424 -7.36 -34.65 -2.31
C PHE A 424 -7.91 -35.06 -3.70
N GLY A 425 -7.94 -34.12 -4.64
CA GLY A 425 -8.36 -34.37 -6.02
C GLY A 425 -9.87 -34.53 -6.17
N LEU A 426 -10.64 -33.74 -5.42
CA LEU A 426 -12.10 -33.75 -5.41
C LEU A 426 -12.69 -32.59 -6.26
N PHE A 427 -14.00 -32.40 -6.20
CA PHE A 427 -14.78 -31.57 -7.12
C PHE A 427 -15.53 -30.44 -6.39
N PRO A 428 -15.03 -29.19 -6.46
CA PRO A 428 -15.45 -28.09 -5.57
C PRO A 428 -16.81 -27.46 -5.83
N ILE A 429 -17.57 -28.06 -6.75
CA ILE A 429 -18.82 -27.50 -7.25
C ILE A 429 -19.91 -28.57 -7.38
N THR A 430 -19.60 -29.81 -7.02
CA THR A 430 -20.53 -30.93 -7.11
C THR A 430 -20.30 -31.81 -5.90
N GLY A 431 -21.19 -31.74 -4.90
CA GLY A 431 -21.14 -32.52 -3.64
C GLY A 431 -21.30 -34.05 -3.79
N THR A 432 -20.92 -34.57 -4.95
CA THR A 432 -20.90 -35.98 -5.37
C THR A 432 -19.62 -36.70 -4.94
N SER A 433 -18.63 -36.01 -4.35
CA SER A 433 -17.37 -36.61 -3.90
C SER A 433 -16.98 -36.21 -2.46
N PRO A 434 -17.85 -36.44 -1.45
CA PRO A 434 -17.67 -35.90 -0.10
C PRO A 434 -16.53 -36.55 0.70
N SER A 435 -15.81 -37.52 0.12
CA SER A 435 -14.73 -38.19 0.83
C SER A 435 -13.57 -38.57 -0.09
N PRO A 436 -12.34 -38.22 0.30
CA PRO A 436 -11.16 -38.71 -0.38
C PRO A 436 -10.85 -40.17 -0.06
N ILE A 437 -11.52 -40.80 0.93
CA ILE A 437 -11.28 -42.20 1.28
C ILE A 437 -11.95 -43.12 0.25
N VAL A 438 -11.13 -43.91 -0.44
CA VAL A 438 -11.58 -44.89 -1.45
C VAL A 438 -11.90 -46.23 -0.79
N VAL A 439 -11.02 -46.71 0.10
CA VAL A 439 -11.23 -47.92 0.90
C VAL A 439 -10.96 -47.60 2.37
N PRO A 440 -11.94 -47.76 3.28
CA PRO A 440 -11.73 -47.59 4.72
C PRO A 440 -10.66 -48.54 5.27
N LEU A 441 -10.09 -48.19 6.43
CA LEU A 441 -9.09 -49.02 7.11
C LEU A 441 -9.64 -50.43 7.42
N ASP A 442 -9.03 -51.43 6.80
CA ASP A 442 -9.15 -52.81 7.22
C ASP A 442 -8.18 -53.07 8.38
N LYS A 443 -8.70 -53.30 9.59
CA LYS A 443 -7.87 -53.57 10.77
C LYS A 443 -7.18 -54.93 10.75
N THR A 444 -7.61 -55.87 9.91
CA THR A 444 -6.99 -57.19 9.77
C THR A 444 -5.72 -57.10 8.93
N THR A 445 -5.77 -56.35 7.83
CA THR A 445 -4.62 -56.18 6.91
C THR A 445 -3.80 -54.92 7.20
N GLY A 446 -4.39 -53.92 7.85
CA GLY A 446 -3.80 -52.60 8.09
C GLY A 446 -3.92 -51.64 6.91
N VAL A 447 -4.59 -52.04 5.83
CA VAL A 447 -4.63 -51.29 4.57
C VAL A 447 -5.82 -50.33 4.55
N PHE A 448 -5.59 -49.11 4.08
CA PHE A 448 -6.63 -48.17 3.67
C PHE A 448 -6.20 -47.48 2.37
N SER A 449 -7.14 -46.92 1.60
CA SER A 449 -6.79 -46.13 0.44
C SER A 449 -7.59 -44.84 0.32
N TYR A 450 -6.98 -43.84 -0.32
CA TYR A 450 -7.56 -42.52 -0.50
C TYR A 450 -7.03 -41.86 -1.79
N THR A 451 -7.79 -40.93 -2.36
CA THR A 451 -7.33 -40.12 -3.50
C THR A 451 -6.49 -38.96 -3.02
N ARG A 452 -5.50 -38.56 -3.81
CA ARG A 452 -4.85 -37.25 -3.66
C ARG A 452 -4.46 -36.68 -4.99
N ARG A 453 -4.36 -35.36 -5.08
CA ARG A 453 -3.71 -34.73 -6.22
C ARG A 453 -2.21 -34.99 -6.15
N LYS A 454 -1.59 -35.28 -7.30
CA LYS A 454 -0.16 -35.61 -7.37
C LYS A 454 0.69 -34.56 -6.65
N PRO A 455 1.55 -34.94 -5.69
CA PRO A 455 2.45 -34.02 -5.01
C PRO A 455 3.34 -33.22 -5.97
N SER A 456 3.70 -33.78 -7.13
CA SER A 456 4.46 -33.07 -8.16
C SER A 456 3.70 -31.91 -8.83
N LEU A 457 2.37 -31.89 -8.76
CA LEU A 457 1.51 -30.84 -9.29
C LEU A 457 1.11 -29.81 -8.24
N THR A 458 1.24 -30.13 -6.95
CA THR A 458 0.71 -29.28 -5.86
C THR A 458 1.77 -28.83 -4.87
N GLY A 459 2.87 -29.58 -4.76
CA GLY A 459 3.88 -29.35 -3.73
C GLY A 459 3.49 -29.83 -2.33
N LEU A 460 2.27 -30.38 -2.18
CA LEU A 460 1.72 -30.74 -0.89
C LEU A 460 2.37 -32.01 -0.33
N GLN A 461 2.66 -31.99 0.97
CA GLN A 461 3.11 -33.15 1.73
C GLN A 461 1.94 -33.73 2.51
N TYR A 462 1.83 -35.07 2.50
CA TYR A 462 0.75 -35.77 3.19
C TYR A 462 1.29 -36.40 4.47
N HIS A 463 0.67 -36.05 5.59
CA HIS A 463 1.05 -36.52 6.91
C HIS A 463 0.00 -37.48 7.45
N TYR A 464 0.46 -38.51 8.15
CA TYR A 464 -0.37 -39.56 8.69
C TYR A 464 -0.29 -39.53 10.21
N VAL A 465 -1.45 -39.41 10.85
CA VAL A 465 -1.57 -39.40 12.30
C VAL A 465 -2.65 -40.37 12.76
N TYR A 466 -2.54 -40.86 13.98
CA TYR A 466 -3.50 -41.82 14.53
C TYR A 466 -4.01 -41.40 15.91
N SER A 467 -5.16 -41.96 16.29
CA SER A 467 -5.70 -41.89 17.65
C SER A 467 -6.40 -43.18 18.03
N THR A 468 -6.42 -43.50 19.32
CA THR A 468 -7.17 -44.64 19.88
C THR A 468 -8.41 -44.19 20.67
N SER A 469 -8.63 -42.88 20.81
CA SER A 469 -9.69 -42.29 21.66
C SER A 469 -10.47 -41.15 20.98
N LEU A 470 -9.99 -40.61 19.85
CA LEU A 470 -10.42 -39.34 19.24
C LEU A 470 -10.14 -38.08 20.08
N VAL A 471 -9.47 -38.21 21.22
CA VAL A 471 -9.23 -37.11 22.18
C VAL A 471 -7.73 -36.99 22.47
N GLY A 472 -7.24 -35.75 22.57
CA GLY A 472 -5.83 -35.47 22.82
C GLY A 472 -5.00 -35.39 21.54
N GLU A 473 -3.68 -35.44 21.69
CA GLU A 473 -2.75 -35.34 20.56
C GLU A 473 -2.80 -36.59 19.68
N TRP A 474 -2.69 -36.38 18.37
CA TRP A 474 -2.62 -37.45 17.37
C TRP A 474 -1.16 -37.62 16.94
N PRO A 475 -0.42 -38.61 17.47
CA PRO A 475 0.97 -38.87 17.06
C PRO A 475 1.07 -39.23 15.58
N SER A 476 2.19 -38.85 14.96
CA SER A 476 2.50 -39.20 13.58
C SER A 476 2.98 -40.65 13.45
N PHE A 477 2.75 -41.21 12.26
CA PHE A 477 3.34 -42.47 11.84
C PHE A 477 3.73 -42.41 10.36
N THR A 478 4.52 -43.39 9.92
CA THR A 478 4.91 -43.54 8.51
C THR A 478 4.29 -44.84 7.99
N PRO A 479 3.37 -44.77 7.01
CA PRO A 479 2.82 -45.97 6.38
C PRO A 479 3.81 -46.56 5.36
N ASP A 480 3.69 -47.86 5.12
CA ASP A 480 4.19 -48.47 3.88
C ASP A 480 3.14 -48.27 2.76
N PHE A 481 3.56 -48.28 1.50
CA PHE A 481 2.64 -48.11 0.36
C PHE A 481 2.58 -49.38 -0.48
N GLU A 482 1.37 -49.88 -0.73
CA GLU A 482 1.13 -51.00 -1.63
C GLU A 482 0.43 -50.49 -2.90
N ASN A 483 1.00 -50.74 -4.09
CA ASN A 483 0.42 -50.38 -5.40
C ASN A 483 -0.13 -48.95 -5.51
N ILE A 484 0.71 -48.01 -5.94
CA ILE A 484 0.29 -46.63 -6.23
C ILE A 484 -0.21 -46.56 -7.68
N ASP A 485 -1.53 -46.44 -7.87
CA ASP A 485 -2.09 -46.03 -9.15
C ASP A 485 -1.86 -44.52 -9.32
N LEU A 486 -0.87 -44.16 -10.13
CA LEU A 486 -0.39 -42.79 -10.34
C LEU A 486 -1.26 -42.02 -11.36
N GLY A 487 -2.59 -42.08 -11.27
CA GLY A 487 -3.49 -41.31 -12.14
C GLY A 487 -3.08 -39.83 -12.28
N ASP A 488 -3.41 -39.19 -13.41
CA ASP A 488 -3.06 -37.79 -13.68
C ASP A 488 -4.33 -36.96 -13.90
N PRO A 489 -4.63 -35.91 -13.11
CA PRO A 489 -3.82 -35.29 -12.04
C PRO A 489 -4.02 -35.87 -10.63
N VAL A 490 -4.93 -36.84 -10.47
CA VAL A 490 -5.31 -37.43 -9.17
C VAL A 490 -4.87 -38.90 -9.12
N GLU A 491 -4.18 -39.27 -8.04
CA GLU A 491 -3.70 -40.63 -7.78
C GLU A 491 -4.45 -41.27 -6.61
N THR A 492 -4.58 -42.60 -6.65
CA THR A 492 -5.10 -43.38 -5.51
C THR A 492 -3.93 -43.96 -4.72
N VAL A 493 -3.84 -43.59 -3.45
CA VAL A 493 -2.79 -44.04 -2.53
C VAL A 493 -3.35 -45.13 -1.64
N SER A 494 -2.73 -46.31 -1.68
CA SER A 494 -3.00 -47.38 -0.72
C SER A 494 -1.87 -47.47 0.30
N ALA A 495 -2.21 -47.24 1.57
CA ALA A 495 -1.30 -47.08 2.68
C ALA A 495 -1.53 -48.17 3.73
N VAL A 496 -0.45 -48.73 4.24
CA VAL A 496 -0.42 -49.80 5.24
C VAL A 496 -0.01 -49.21 6.58
N VAL A 497 -0.90 -49.31 7.56
CA VAL A 497 -0.66 -48.87 8.93
C VAL A 497 0.29 -49.85 9.63
N PRO A 498 1.29 -49.36 10.39
CA PRO A 498 2.18 -50.21 11.16
C PRO A 498 1.43 -51.22 12.04
N SER A 499 1.85 -52.49 12.00
CA SER A 499 1.20 -53.58 12.72
C SER A 499 1.11 -53.37 14.24
N SER A 500 2.04 -52.59 14.81
CA SER A 500 2.03 -52.18 16.21
C SER A 500 0.78 -51.39 16.61
N LEU A 501 0.16 -50.67 15.68
CA LEU A 501 -1.04 -49.86 15.94
C LEU A 501 -2.33 -50.69 15.88
N LEU A 502 -2.33 -51.80 15.13
CA LEU A 502 -3.52 -52.63 14.86
C LEU A 502 -4.03 -53.39 16.10
N ALA A 503 -3.15 -53.62 17.09
CA ALA A 503 -3.50 -54.28 18.35
C ALA A 503 -4.49 -53.46 19.20
N SER A 504 -4.63 -52.16 18.93
CA SER A 504 -5.54 -51.29 19.67
C SER A 504 -7.01 -51.66 19.38
N PRO A 505 -7.89 -51.77 20.40
CA PRO A 505 -9.30 -52.11 20.16
C PRO A 505 -10.00 -51.04 19.31
N LYS A 506 -9.61 -49.77 19.47
CA LYS A 506 -10.04 -48.63 18.64
C LYS A 506 -8.83 -48.02 17.95
N LEU A 507 -8.98 -47.69 16.68
CA LEU A 507 -7.94 -47.04 15.88
C LEU A 507 -8.61 -46.12 14.86
N PHE A 508 -8.18 -44.87 14.86
CA PHE A 508 -8.61 -43.83 13.94
C PHE A 508 -7.38 -43.30 13.23
N ILE A 509 -7.46 -43.15 11.92
CA ILE A 509 -6.39 -42.63 11.07
C ILE A 509 -6.88 -41.33 10.45
N ARG A 510 -6.01 -40.33 10.40
CA ARG A 510 -6.24 -39.10 9.65
C ARG A 510 -5.05 -38.85 8.73
N VAL A 511 -5.37 -38.48 7.50
CA VAL A 511 -4.42 -37.95 6.53
C VAL A 511 -4.73 -36.47 6.36
N PHE A 512 -3.72 -35.61 6.37
CA PHE A 512 -3.89 -34.21 6.03
C PHE A 512 -2.74 -33.74 5.15
N ALA A 513 -3.03 -32.80 4.25
CA ALA A 513 -2.06 -32.17 3.37
C ALA A 513 -1.51 -30.89 4.03
N LYS A 514 -0.21 -30.64 3.86
CA LYS A 514 0.46 -29.39 4.27
C LYS A 514 1.29 -28.83 3.13
#